data_AF-A0AAD9ZJZ2-F1
#
_entry.id   AF-A0AAD9ZJZ2-F1
#
_cell.length_a   1.000
_cell.length_b   1.000
_cell.length_c   1.000
_cell.angle_alpha   90.00
_cell.angle_beta   90.00
_cell.angle_gamma   90.00
#
_symmetry.space_group_name_H-M   'P 1'
#
loop_
_entity.id
_entity.type
_entity.pdbx_description
1 polymer ?
#
loop_
_entity_poly.entity_id
_entity_poly.type
_entity_poly.pdbx_seq_one_letter_code
_entity_poly.pdbx_strand_id
1 'polypeptide(L)'
;MINIMNLCVNCKKDTTFLSSKDSFAEAYTGENIFKYVLSIIVEVSLENVVQMVTDNASNNMDTTKMLKVNMPSIFWSSCATHTINLMLEGIGKLPKFKNTLEDTKSFTIFIYAHHTTLALMMTFTRKRDIVRLGVTRFASDFLTLQSLLVKKDKLRALFTSTDWEKCKWSKSVKRKAAYNTVLSIVFWNAVNYCLRVFSPLVRVL
;
A
#
# COMPACT_ATOMS: atom_id res chain seq x y z
N MET A 1 -12.63 -13.80 4.59
CA MET A 1 -11.86 -12.56 4.82
C MET A 1 -12.20 -12.14 6.24
N ILE A 2 -11.23 -12.07 7.16
CA ILE A 2 -11.50 -11.64 8.54
C ILE A 2 -11.62 -10.11 8.49
N ASN A 3 -12.75 -9.57 8.94
CA ASN A 3 -12.94 -8.13 9.07
C ASN A 3 -12.80 -7.78 10.55
N ILE A 4 -11.71 -7.10 10.91
CA ILE A 4 -11.45 -6.63 12.27
C ILE A 4 -11.67 -5.13 12.30
N MET A 5 -12.49 -4.67 13.23
CA MET A 5 -12.67 -3.26 13.53
C MET A 5 -11.84 -2.91 14.77
N ASN A 6 -10.89 -2.00 14.62
CA ASN A 6 -10.12 -1.47 15.73
C ASN A 6 -10.63 -0.07 16.07
N LEU A 7 -10.86 0.20 17.35
CA LEU A 7 -11.20 1.54 17.86
C LEU A 7 -10.07 2.06 18.73
N CYS A 8 -9.59 3.25 18.36
CA CYS A 8 -8.58 4.00 19.07
C CYS A 8 -9.15 5.37 19.42
N VAL A 9 -8.81 5.88 20.60
CA VAL A 9 -9.12 7.25 21.01
C VAL A 9 -7.84 8.04 21.07
N ASN A 10 -7.87 9.24 20.48
CA ASN A 10 -6.76 10.16 20.50
C ASN A 10 -7.13 11.40 21.32
N CYS A 11 -6.22 11.84 22.19
CA CYS A 11 -6.37 13.05 22.98
C CYS A 11 -5.05 13.84 23.00
N LYS A 12 -5.02 14.99 23.68
CA LYS A 12 -3.81 15.84 23.79
C LYS A 12 -2.58 15.09 24.35
N LYS A 13 -2.80 14.05 25.16
CA LYS A 13 -1.70 13.29 25.80
C LYS A 13 -1.15 12.22 24.87
N ASP A 14 -2.01 11.35 24.35
CA ASP A 14 -1.62 10.23 23.51
C ASP A 14 -2.83 9.60 22.79
N THR A 15 -2.55 8.61 21.93
CA THR A 15 -3.51 7.67 21.35
C THR A 15 -3.55 6.37 22.14
N THR A 16 -4.75 5.97 22.56
CA THR A 16 -5.00 4.73 23.28
C THR A 16 -5.87 3.81 22.44
N PHE A 17 -5.43 2.56 22.27
CA PHE A 17 -6.28 1.49 21.75
C PHE A 17 -7.33 1.12 22.80
N LEU A 18 -8.62 1.14 22.44
CA LEU A 18 -9.70 0.78 23.35
C LEU A 18 -10.18 -0.64 23.14
N SER A 19 -10.48 -1.00 21.90
CA SER A 19 -11.04 -2.31 21.61
C SER A 19 -10.85 -2.74 20.16
N SER A 20 -10.98 -4.05 19.95
CA SER A 20 -11.03 -4.68 18.64
C SER A 20 -12.23 -5.61 18.59
N LYS A 21 -13.02 -5.53 17.52
CA LYS A 21 -14.14 -6.43 17.26
C LYS A 21 -13.89 -7.21 15.98
N ASP A 22 -13.88 -8.53 16.09
CA ASP A 22 -13.99 -9.41 14.93
C ASP A 22 -15.45 -9.40 14.44
N SER A 23 -15.65 -9.11 13.16
CA SER A 23 -16.95 -9.11 12.50
C SER A 23 -17.13 -10.33 11.60
N PHE A 24 -16.45 -11.44 11.87
CA PHE A 24 -16.68 -12.69 11.13
C PHE A 24 -18.15 -13.17 11.20
N ALA A 25 -18.80 -13.03 12.36
CA ALA A 25 -20.17 -13.50 12.59
C ALA A 25 -21.26 -12.46 12.30
N GLU A 26 -20.90 -11.18 12.13
CA GLU A 26 -21.83 -10.09 11.90
C GLU A 26 -21.53 -9.40 10.57
N ALA A 27 -22.55 -9.06 9.80
CA ALA A 27 -22.33 -8.34 8.55
C ALA A 27 -21.63 -6.99 8.81
N TYR A 28 -20.58 -6.69 8.03
CA TYR A 28 -19.87 -5.42 8.10
C TYR A 28 -20.72 -4.32 7.43
N THR A 29 -21.76 -3.84 8.13
CA THR A 29 -22.72 -2.83 7.66
C THR A 29 -22.54 -1.51 8.41
N GLY A 30 -22.99 -0.40 7.82
CA GLY A 30 -22.95 0.90 8.49
C GLY A 30 -23.67 0.92 9.84
N GLU A 31 -24.75 0.14 9.99
CA GLU A 31 -25.48 0.00 11.26
C GLU A 31 -24.66 -0.72 12.34
N ASN A 32 -23.98 -1.82 11.99
CA ASN A 32 -23.18 -2.59 12.96
C ASN A 32 -21.93 -1.81 13.37
N ILE A 33 -21.31 -1.10 12.43
CA ILE A 33 -20.21 -0.18 12.73
C ILE A 33 -20.72 0.95 13.63
N PHE A 34 -21.89 1.54 13.34
CA PHE A 34 -22.48 2.60 14.17
C PHE A 34 -22.77 2.13 15.60
N LYS A 35 -23.35 0.94 15.78
CA LYS A 35 -23.59 0.35 17.11
C LYS A 35 -22.29 0.19 17.91
N TYR A 36 -21.21 -0.25 17.24
CA TYR A 36 -19.92 -0.42 17.89
C TYR A 36 -19.25 0.92 18.24
N VAL A 37 -19.34 1.92 17.37
CA VAL A 37 -18.89 3.28 17.66
C VAL A 37 -19.69 3.89 18.82
N LEU A 38 -21.00 3.70 18.82
CA LEU A 38 -21.91 4.17 19.86
C LEU A 38 -21.53 3.60 21.24
N SER A 39 -21.23 2.31 21.34
CA SER A 39 -20.82 1.72 22.63
C SER A 39 -19.56 2.38 23.18
N ILE A 40 -18.61 2.77 22.32
CA ILE A 40 -17.39 3.46 22.75
C ILE A 40 -17.65 4.92 23.12
N ILE A 41 -18.55 5.61 22.41
CA ILE A 41 -18.93 6.99 22.77
C ILE A 41 -19.59 7.00 24.15
N VAL A 42 -20.43 6.00 24.47
CA VAL A 42 -21.03 5.86 25.80
C VAL A 42 -19.97 5.58 26.87
N GLU A 43 -18.98 4.73 26.58
CA GLU A 43 -17.88 4.42 27.50
C GLU A 43 -16.99 5.64 27.79
N VAL A 44 -16.67 6.43 26.77
CA VAL A 44 -15.81 7.63 26.86
C VAL A 44 -16.59 8.87 27.31
N SER A 45 -17.92 8.81 27.27
CA SER A 45 -18.88 9.90 27.43
C SER A 45 -18.93 10.88 26.26
N LEU A 46 -20.14 11.30 25.90
CA LEU A 46 -20.44 12.10 24.71
C LEU A 46 -19.71 13.45 24.73
N GLU A 47 -19.64 14.10 25.89
CA GLU A 47 -18.96 15.39 26.07
C GLU A 47 -17.45 15.35 25.83
N ASN A 48 -16.84 14.16 25.89
CA ASN A 48 -15.40 13.98 25.66
C ASN A 48 -15.07 13.65 24.19
N VAL A 49 -16.09 13.41 23.36
CA VAL A 49 -15.90 13.05 21.95
C VAL A 49 -16.22 14.26 21.07
N VAL A 50 -15.20 14.77 20.39
CA VAL A 50 -15.36 15.88 19.45
C VAL A 50 -15.42 15.43 18.00
N GLN A 51 -14.71 14.34 17.66
CA GLN A 51 -14.45 13.96 16.28
C GLN A 51 -14.46 12.45 16.08
N MET A 52 -15.06 12.00 14.99
CA MET A 52 -14.88 10.65 14.45
C MET A 52 -14.03 10.69 13.18
N VAL A 53 -12.99 9.85 13.12
CA VAL A 53 -12.12 9.74 11.94
C VAL A 53 -12.19 8.32 11.40
N THR A 54 -12.66 8.17 10.16
CA THR A 54 -12.69 6.89 9.44
C THR A 54 -12.34 7.11 7.97
N ASP A 55 -12.08 6.04 7.20
CA ASP A 55 -12.01 6.17 5.75
C ASP A 55 -13.40 6.47 5.15
N ASN A 56 -13.44 6.68 3.83
CA ASN A 56 -14.65 7.02 3.10
C ASN A 56 -15.34 5.79 2.46
N ALA A 57 -15.05 4.57 2.91
CA ALA A 57 -15.77 3.39 2.41
C ALA A 57 -17.27 3.53 2.68
N SER A 58 -18.10 2.93 1.82
CA SER A 58 -19.57 3.09 1.84
C SER A 58 -20.18 2.86 3.23
N ASN A 59 -19.76 1.80 3.91
CA ASN A 59 -20.31 1.45 5.22
C ASN A 59 -19.93 2.49 6.29
N ASN A 60 -18.71 3.02 6.25
CA ASN A 60 -18.28 4.11 7.14
C ASN A 60 -19.01 5.42 6.83
N MET A 61 -19.34 5.68 5.56
CA MET A 61 -20.16 6.82 5.17
C MET A 61 -21.60 6.68 5.67
N ASP A 62 -22.16 5.48 5.68
CA ASP A 62 -23.50 5.24 6.25
C ASP A 62 -23.51 5.40 7.77
N THR A 63 -22.48 4.89 8.46
CA THR A 63 -22.25 5.17 9.89
C THR A 63 -22.15 6.67 10.15
N THR A 64 -21.44 7.41 9.30
CA THR A 64 -21.28 8.87 9.43
C THR A 64 -22.62 9.59 9.30
N LYS A 65 -23.50 9.16 8.39
CA LYS A 65 -24.86 9.71 8.27
C LYS A 65 -25.67 9.46 9.54
N MET A 66 -25.59 8.26 10.12
CA MET A 66 -26.26 7.93 11.38
C MET A 66 -25.71 8.75 12.54
N LEU A 67 -24.39 8.90 12.64
CA LEU A 67 -23.74 9.72 13.66
C LEU A 67 -24.22 11.17 13.58
N LYS A 68 -24.29 11.75 12.38
CA LYS A 68 -24.76 13.13 12.18
C LYS A 68 -26.20 13.36 12.66
N VAL A 69 -27.07 12.36 12.51
CA VAL A 69 -28.47 12.45 12.95
C VAL A 69 -28.59 12.27 14.47
N ASN A 70 -27.89 11.29 15.04
CA ASN A 70 -28.02 10.93 16.45
C ASN A 70 -27.15 11.78 17.40
N MET A 71 -26.04 12.32 16.89
CA MET A 71 -24.99 12.99 17.66
C MET A 71 -24.42 14.19 16.89
N PRO A 72 -25.23 15.24 16.63
CA PRO A 72 -24.83 16.36 15.77
C PRO A 72 -23.65 17.18 16.32
N SER A 73 -23.28 17.02 17.58
CA SER A 73 -22.11 17.65 18.21
C SER A 73 -20.78 17.02 17.79
N ILE A 74 -20.77 15.77 17.30
CA ILE A 74 -19.56 15.08 16.84
C ILE A 74 -19.41 15.32 15.34
N PHE A 75 -18.28 15.89 14.92
CA PHE A 75 -17.98 16.03 13.51
C PHE A 75 -17.21 14.82 12.97
N TRP A 76 -17.43 14.51 11.69
CA TRP A 76 -16.67 13.48 11.00
C TRP A 76 -15.64 14.09 10.05
N SER A 77 -14.50 13.44 9.94
CA SER A 77 -13.50 13.73 8.91
C SER A 77 -12.94 12.45 8.31
N SER A 78 -12.61 12.49 7.02
CA SER A 78 -11.94 11.35 6.39
C SER A 78 -10.51 11.17 6.90
N CYS A 79 -10.07 9.91 7.00
CA CYS A 79 -8.71 9.53 7.35
C CYS A 79 -7.72 10.14 6.34
N ALA A 80 -6.75 10.92 6.85
CA ALA A 80 -5.74 11.58 6.03
C ALA A 80 -4.86 10.57 5.27
N THR A 81 -4.41 9.51 5.95
CA THR A 81 -3.63 8.41 5.34
C THR A 81 -4.39 7.76 4.19
N HIS A 82 -5.69 7.48 4.38
CA HIS A 82 -6.54 6.92 3.33
C HIS A 82 -6.70 7.89 2.15
N THR A 83 -6.94 9.17 2.45
CA THR A 83 -7.09 10.23 1.43
C THR A 83 -5.83 10.37 0.57
N ILE A 84 -4.65 10.44 1.19
CA ILE A 84 -3.37 10.51 0.47
C ILE A 84 -3.14 9.23 -0.35
N ASN A 85 -3.50 8.06 0.18
CA ASN A 85 -3.40 6.80 -0.55
C ASN A 85 -4.29 6.80 -1.81
N LEU A 86 -5.51 7.34 -1.74
CA LEU A 86 -6.39 7.52 -2.91
C LEU A 86 -5.82 8.53 -3.92
N MET A 87 -5.20 9.62 -3.45
CA MET A 87 -4.52 10.58 -4.34
C MET A 87 -3.37 9.89 -5.09
N LEU A 88 -2.53 9.14 -4.39
CA LEU A 88 -1.45 8.35 -4.99
C LEU A 88 -1.99 7.33 -5.99
N GLU A 89 -3.14 6.72 -5.71
CA GLU A 89 -3.83 5.83 -6.64
C GLU A 89 -4.29 6.52 -7.91
N GLY A 90 -4.95 7.68 -7.76
CA GLY A 90 -5.38 8.48 -8.89
C GLY A 90 -4.21 8.87 -9.78
N ILE A 91 -3.12 9.37 -9.19
CA ILE A 91 -1.92 9.76 -9.96
C ILE A 91 -1.27 8.53 -10.59
N GLY A 92 -1.13 7.42 -9.87
CA GLY A 92 -0.53 6.18 -10.38
C GLY A 92 -1.27 5.58 -11.58
N LYS A 93 -2.59 5.80 -11.67
CA LYS A 93 -3.42 5.35 -12.80
C LYS A 93 -3.27 6.22 -14.06
N LEU A 94 -2.66 7.41 -13.98
CA LEU A 94 -2.47 8.24 -15.16
C LEU A 94 -1.54 7.55 -16.16
N PRO A 95 -1.76 7.70 -17.49
CA PRO A 95 -0.96 7.02 -18.52
C PRO A 95 0.55 7.24 -18.38
N LYS A 96 0.95 8.40 -17.86
CA LYS A 96 2.36 8.76 -17.62
C LYS A 96 3.06 7.87 -16.58
N PHE A 97 2.33 7.30 -15.62
CA PHE A 97 2.90 6.51 -14.52
C PHE A 97 2.48 5.03 -14.58
N LYS A 98 1.27 4.76 -15.07
CA LYS A 98 0.64 3.44 -15.08
C LYS A 98 1.55 2.35 -15.64
N ASN A 99 2.09 2.55 -16.84
CA ASN A 99 2.92 1.55 -17.51
C ASN A 99 4.17 1.22 -16.70
N THR A 100 4.84 2.23 -16.11
CA THR A 100 6.03 2.01 -15.28
C THR A 100 5.72 1.23 -14.00
N LEU A 101 4.57 1.47 -13.38
CA LEU A 101 4.12 0.73 -12.20
C LEU A 101 3.77 -0.72 -12.57
N GLU A 102 3.08 -0.93 -13.68
CA GLU A 102 2.73 -2.26 -14.19
C GLU A 102 3.96 -3.07 -14.63
N ASP A 103 4.92 -2.44 -15.29
CA ASP A 103 6.21 -3.05 -15.67
C ASP A 103 7.00 -3.45 -14.43
N THR A 104 7.06 -2.57 -13.42
CA THR A 104 7.73 -2.84 -12.14
C THR A 104 7.10 -4.03 -11.44
N LYS A 105 5.76 -4.06 -11.37
CA LYS A 105 5.01 -5.16 -10.75
C LYS A 105 5.19 -6.47 -11.50
N SER A 106 5.17 -6.43 -12.84
CA SER A 106 5.38 -7.61 -13.68
C SER A 106 6.80 -8.17 -13.50
N PHE A 107 7.79 -7.27 -13.42
CA PHE A 107 9.17 -7.64 -13.17
C PHE A 107 9.35 -8.29 -11.79
N THR A 108 8.81 -7.68 -10.72
CA THR A 108 8.93 -8.26 -9.37
C THR A 108 8.18 -9.59 -9.28
N ILE A 109 6.97 -9.71 -9.83
CA ILE A 109 6.27 -11.01 -9.89
C ILE A 109 7.15 -12.06 -10.57
N PHE A 110 7.77 -11.75 -11.71
CA PHE A 110 8.63 -12.68 -12.40
C PHE A 110 9.83 -13.15 -11.56
N ILE A 111 10.52 -12.22 -10.88
CA ILE A 111 11.66 -12.55 -10.03
C ILE A 111 11.26 -13.51 -8.90
N TYR A 112 10.11 -13.30 -8.28
CA TYR A 112 9.66 -14.05 -7.11
C TYR A 112 8.83 -15.29 -7.45
N ALA A 113 8.39 -15.44 -8.71
CA ALA A 113 7.57 -16.58 -9.14
C ALA A 113 8.33 -17.92 -9.14
N HIS A 114 9.65 -17.92 -9.24
CA HIS A 114 10.45 -19.14 -9.31
C HIS A 114 11.62 -19.12 -8.34
N HIS A 115 11.86 -20.24 -7.65
CA HIS A 115 12.95 -20.36 -6.66
C HIS A 115 14.33 -20.04 -7.28
N THR A 116 14.55 -20.41 -8.54
CA THR A 116 15.80 -20.18 -9.27
C THR A 116 16.03 -18.71 -9.60
N THR A 117 15.00 -17.99 -10.06
CA THR A 117 15.11 -16.54 -10.35
C THR A 117 15.30 -15.75 -9.05
N LEU A 118 14.62 -16.16 -7.99
CA LEU A 118 14.74 -15.57 -6.66
C LEU A 118 16.15 -15.78 -6.08
N ALA A 119 16.67 -17.02 -6.13
CA ALA A 119 18.00 -17.35 -5.63
C ALA A 119 19.11 -16.59 -6.36
N LEU A 120 19.01 -16.47 -7.69
CA LEU A 120 19.94 -15.66 -8.48
C LEU A 120 19.84 -14.18 -8.10
N MET A 121 18.63 -13.63 -8.00
CA MET A 121 18.45 -12.25 -7.54
C MET A 121 19.08 -12.02 -6.17
N MET A 122 18.86 -12.92 -5.20
CA MET A 122 19.47 -12.84 -3.87
C MET A 122 21.00 -12.90 -3.92
N THR A 123 21.59 -13.69 -4.83
CA THR A 123 23.04 -13.77 -4.99
C THR A 123 23.61 -12.41 -5.43
N PHE A 124 23.05 -11.82 -6.47
CA PHE A 124 23.51 -10.53 -7.02
C PHE A 124 23.20 -9.34 -6.10
N THR A 125 22.13 -9.43 -5.31
CA THR A 125 21.70 -8.36 -4.41
C THR A 125 22.29 -8.47 -3.00
N ARG A 126 23.11 -9.49 -2.70
CA ARG A 126 23.62 -9.82 -1.36
C ARG A 126 22.49 -10.05 -0.35
N LYS A 127 21.52 -10.87 -0.74
CA LYS A 127 20.31 -11.24 0.02
C LYS A 127 19.42 -10.04 0.40
N ARG A 128 19.54 -8.91 -0.30
CA ARG A 128 18.70 -7.74 -0.07
C ARG A 128 17.45 -7.80 -0.94
N ASP A 129 16.29 -7.83 -0.30
CA ASP A 129 14.99 -7.89 -0.95
C ASP A 129 14.70 -6.67 -1.85
N ILE A 130 14.02 -6.89 -2.97
CA ILE A 130 13.49 -5.83 -3.84
C ILE A 130 12.19 -5.30 -3.27
N VAL A 131 11.26 -6.19 -2.89
CA VAL A 131 9.94 -5.81 -2.38
C VAL A 131 10.11 -5.24 -0.98
N ARG A 132 9.46 -4.11 -0.73
CA ARG A 132 9.49 -3.42 0.56
C ARG A 132 8.06 -3.18 1.01
N LEU A 133 7.72 -3.70 2.19
CA LEU A 133 6.42 -3.47 2.81
C LEU A 133 6.38 -2.08 3.41
N GLY A 134 5.33 -1.33 3.07
CA GLY A 134 4.97 -0.05 3.68
C GLY A 134 3.64 -0.14 4.41
N VAL A 135 3.32 0.90 5.17
CA VAL A 135 2.08 1.02 5.95
C VAL A 135 0.82 0.97 5.08
N THR A 136 0.93 1.44 3.84
CA THR A 136 -0.12 1.34 2.82
C THR A 136 0.37 0.54 1.62
N ARG A 137 -0.58 0.11 0.78
CA ARG A 137 -0.27 -0.51 -0.50
C ARG A 137 0.56 0.42 -1.40
N PHE A 138 0.21 1.72 -1.47
CA PHE A 138 0.98 2.68 -2.26
C PHE A 138 2.38 2.92 -1.71
N ALA A 139 2.53 2.99 -0.38
CA ALA A 139 3.85 3.08 0.24
C ALA A 139 4.70 1.85 -0.12
N SER A 140 4.10 0.66 -0.13
CA SER A 140 4.79 -0.58 -0.54
C SER A 140 5.26 -0.52 -2.00
N ASP A 141 4.41 -0.06 -2.91
CA ASP A 141 4.75 0.10 -4.33
C ASP A 141 5.87 1.14 -4.52
N PHE A 142 5.81 2.28 -3.82
CA PHE A 142 6.84 3.31 -3.85
C PHE A 142 8.19 2.82 -3.30
N LEU A 143 8.19 2.18 -2.13
CA LEU A 143 9.41 1.64 -1.52
C LEU A 143 10.02 0.54 -2.40
N THR A 144 9.18 -0.23 -3.09
CA THR A 144 9.63 -1.24 -4.07
C THR A 144 10.28 -0.59 -5.29
N LEU A 145 9.71 0.48 -5.85
CA LEU A 145 10.35 1.26 -6.92
C LEU A 145 11.71 1.82 -6.49
N GLN A 146 11.79 2.39 -5.29
CA GLN A 146 13.04 2.94 -4.75
C GLN A 146 14.10 1.85 -4.58
N SER A 147 13.70 0.72 -4.00
CA SER A 147 14.53 -0.47 -3.81
C SER A 147 15.03 -1.04 -5.14
N LEU A 148 14.19 -1.03 -6.17
CA LEU A 148 14.55 -1.44 -7.53
C LEU A 148 15.61 -0.52 -8.12
N LEU A 149 15.42 0.80 -8.03
CA LEU A 149 16.38 1.80 -8.54
C LEU A 149 17.75 1.68 -7.85
N VAL A 150 17.77 1.54 -6.52
CA VAL A 150 19.02 1.33 -5.75
C VAL A 150 19.76 0.05 -6.18
N LYS A 151 19.03 -0.95 -6.68
CA LYS A 151 19.60 -2.23 -7.13
C LYS A 151 19.83 -2.29 -8.63
N LYS A 152 19.60 -1.21 -9.37
CA LYS A 152 19.66 -1.16 -10.84
C LYS A 152 20.87 -1.88 -11.41
N ASP A 153 22.09 -1.53 -10.99
CA ASP A 153 23.31 -2.10 -11.59
C ASP A 153 23.50 -3.58 -11.27
N LYS A 154 23.09 -4.01 -10.06
CA LYS A 154 23.12 -5.41 -9.66
C LYS A 154 22.11 -6.25 -10.45
N LEU A 155 20.92 -5.69 -10.71
CA LEU A 155 19.91 -6.33 -11.55
C LEU A 155 20.36 -6.38 -13.00
N ARG A 156 21.00 -5.34 -13.52
CA ARG A 156 21.60 -5.39 -14.87
C ARG A 156 22.65 -6.48 -14.97
N ALA A 157 23.58 -6.54 -14.01
CA ALA A 157 24.61 -7.58 -13.96
C ALA A 157 24.03 -9.00 -13.89
N LEU A 158 22.96 -9.20 -13.10
CA LEU A 158 22.22 -10.46 -13.05
C LEU A 158 21.74 -10.86 -14.46
N PHE A 159 21.01 -9.98 -15.14
CA PHE A 159 20.36 -10.31 -16.41
C PHE A 159 21.35 -10.45 -17.59
N THR A 160 22.59 -10.00 -17.42
CA THR A 160 23.69 -10.19 -18.39
C THR A 160 24.71 -11.25 -17.96
N SER A 161 24.45 -11.98 -16.87
CA SER A 161 25.37 -13.01 -16.37
C SER A 161 25.22 -14.35 -17.11
N THR A 162 26.31 -15.12 -17.16
CA THR A 162 26.29 -16.49 -17.68
C THR A 162 25.43 -17.43 -16.81
N ASP A 163 25.37 -17.18 -15.51
CA ASP A 163 24.49 -17.92 -14.58
C ASP A 163 23.01 -17.72 -14.93
N TRP A 164 22.64 -16.52 -15.37
CA TRP A 164 21.30 -16.22 -15.86
C TRP A 164 20.99 -16.92 -17.20
N GLU A 165 21.96 -17.03 -18.11
CA GLU A 165 21.79 -17.76 -19.37
C GLU A 165 21.52 -19.25 -19.15
N LYS A 166 22.21 -19.85 -18.18
CA LYS A 166 22.05 -21.25 -17.77
C LYS A 166 20.73 -21.52 -17.05
N CYS A 167 20.05 -20.49 -16.54
CA CYS A 167 18.78 -20.64 -15.85
C CYS A 167 17.69 -21.18 -16.79
N LYS A 168 16.93 -22.20 -16.38
CA LYS A 168 15.86 -22.83 -17.20
C LYS A 168 14.83 -21.83 -17.74
N TRP A 169 14.57 -20.76 -17.00
CA TRP A 169 13.59 -19.73 -17.37
C TRP A 169 14.11 -18.74 -18.42
N SER A 170 15.38 -18.86 -18.81
CA SER A 170 16.05 -17.99 -19.78
C SER A 170 15.38 -18.01 -21.16
N LYS A 171 14.63 -19.04 -21.54
CA LYS A 171 13.99 -19.11 -22.88
C LYS A 171 12.54 -18.61 -22.92
N SER A 172 11.98 -18.13 -21.80
CA SER A 172 10.57 -17.73 -21.71
C SER A 172 10.30 -16.32 -22.26
N VAL A 173 9.08 -16.08 -22.76
CA VAL A 173 8.59 -14.73 -23.15
C VAL A 173 8.72 -13.75 -21.99
N LYS A 174 8.41 -14.21 -20.77
CA LYS A 174 8.54 -13.44 -19.53
C LYS A 174 10.00 -13.02 -19.25
N ARG A 175 11.00 -13.83 -19.62
CA ARG A 175 12.42 -13.47 -19.53
C ARG A 175 12.79 -12.35 -20.49
N LYS A 176 12.33 -12.41 -21.75
CA LYS A 176 12.61 -11.35 -22.73
C LYS A 176 12.01 -10.02 -22.27
N ALA A 177 10.80 -10.05 -21.71
CA ALA A 177 10.19 -8.88 -21.10
C ALA A 177 11.03 -8.35 -19.93
N ALA A 178 11.36 -9.18 -18.92
CA ALA A 178 12.14 -8.76 -17.76
C ALA A 178 13.55 -8.24 -18.13
N TYR A 179 14.22 -8.87 -19.10
CA TYR A 179 15.50 -8.44 -19.64
C TYR A 179 15.39 -7.05 -20.30
N ASN A 180 14.39 -6.87 -21.16
CA ASN A 180 14.14 -5.59 -21.83
C ASN A 180 13.81 -4.49 -20.82
N THR A 181 13.02 -4.77 -19.79
CA THR A 181 12.71 -3.83 -18.70
C THR A 181 13.98 -3.38 -17.98
N VAL A 182 14.83 -4.32 -17.56
CA VAL A 182 16.05 -4.02 -16.79
C VAL A 182 17.12 -3.31 -17.61
N LEU A 183 17.19 -3.52 -18.92
CA LEU A 183 18.13 -2.80 -19.79
C LEU A 183 17.57 -1.51 -20.40
N SER A 184 16.27 -1.26 -20.29
CA SER A 184 15.63 -0.07 -20.85
C SER A 184 16.00 1.20 -20.08
N ILE A 185 16.71 2.12 -20.75
CA ILE A 185 16.99 3.44 -20.19
C ILE A 185 15.71 4.25 -19.95
N VAL A 186 14.71 4.08 -20.83
CA VAL A 186 13.41 4.74 -20.74
C VAL A 186 12.68 4.30 -19.47
N PHE A 187 12.71 2.99 -19.17
CA PHE A 187 12.12 2.45 -17.94
C PHE A 187 12.75 3.07 -16.70
N TRP A 188 14.09 3.08 -16.60
CA TRP A 188 14.77 3.63 -15.42
C TRP A 188 14.55 5.14 -15.25
N ASN A 189 14.50 5.89 -16.35
CA ASN A 189 14.18 7.32 -16.31
C ASN A 189 12.75 7.54 -15.81
N ALA A 190 11.80 6.70 -16.26
CA ALA A 190 10.42 6.73 -15.79
C ALA A 190 10.30 6.36 -14.30
N VAL A 191 11.01 5.33 -13.84
CA VAL A 191 11.08 4.96 -12.40
C VAL A 191 11.58 6.14 -11.56
N ASN A 192 12.66 6.79 -11.99
CA ASN A 192 13.19 7.97 -11.29
C ASN A 192 12.20 9.13 -11.29
N TYR A 193 11.46 9.34 -12.38
CA TYR A 193 10.40 10.33 -12.46
C TYR A 193 9.24 10.02 -11.51
N CYS A 194 8.76 8.78 -11.45
CA CYS A 194 7.76 8.33 -10.48
C CYS A 194 8.21 8.65 -9.05
N LEU A 195 9.45 8.31 -8.70
CA LEU A 195 9.98 8.55 -7.35
C LEU A 195 10.01 10.04 -7.00
N ARG A 196 10.40 10.91 -7.93
CA ARG A 196 10.41 12.37 -7.72
C ARG A 196 9.01 12.93 -7.49
N VAL A 197 8.01 12.47 -8.25
CA VAL A 197 6.62 12.95 -8.14
C VAL A 197 5.94 12.42 -6.87
N PHE A 198 6.13 11.14 -6.54
CA PHE A 198 5.46 10.52 -5.41
C PHE A 198 6.14 10.79 -4.07
N SER A 199 7.44 11.12 -4.05
CA SER A 199 8.19 11.29 -2.79
C SER A 199 7.58 12.31 -1.82
N PRO A 200 7.10 13.50 -2.23
CA PRO A 200 6.50 14.45 -1.31
C PRO A 200 5.25 13.91 -0.62
N LEU A 201 4.39 13.20 -1.38
CA LEU A 201 3.14 12.64 -0.85
C LEU A 201 3.40 11.46 0.08
N VAL A 202 4.35 10.58 -0.28
CA VAL A 202 4.69 9.41 0.55
C VAL A 202 5.38 9.81 1.84
N ARG A 203 6.07 10.96 1.91
CA ARG A 203 6.68 11.46 3.16
C ARG A 203 5.67 11.94 4.21
N VAL A 204 4.42 12.17 3.80
CA VAL A 204 3.33 12.57 4.70
C VAL A 204 2.61 11.34 5.28
N LEU A 205 2.81 10.15 4.69
CA LEU A 205 2.33 8.87 5.20
C LEU A 205 3.27 8.31 6.26
#